data_AF-A0A7W9WLJ6-F1
#
_entry.id   AF-A0A7W9WLJ6-F1
#
_cell.length_a   1.000
_cell.length_b   1.000
_cell.length_c   1.000
_cell.angle_alpha   90.00
_cell.angle_beta   90.00
_cell.angle_gamma   90.00
#
_symmetry.space_group_name_H-M   'P 1'
#
loop_
_entity.id
_entity.type
_entity.pdbx_description
1 polymer ?
#
loop_
_entity_poly.entity_id
_entity_poly.type
_entity_poly.pdbx_seq_one_letter_code
_entity_poly.pdbx_strand_id
1 'polypeptide(L)'
;MYSACGPELTAYLDGLLRQRERLRSMTEADDWARAEATPSDEEISRVRRLMRRVTEEADKLTDAERAEIQQAAVMVRKTRQGFLGMPRIPQPLPDLRPE
;
A
#
# COMPACT_ATOMS: atom_id res chain seq x y z
N MET A 1 7.46 -16.56 -0.84
CA MET A 1 8.12 -15.23 -0.89
C MET A 1 7.11 -14.18 -0.43
N TYR A 2 7.46 -13.36 0.57
CA TYR A 2 6.57 -12.48 1.35
C TYR A 2 5.61 -11.61 0.49
N SER A 3 4.36 -12.03 0.29
CA SER A 3 3.47 -11.47 -0.74
C SER A 3 2.26 -10.67 -0.23
N ALA A 4 2.23 -10.18 1.01
CA ALA A 4 1.06 -9.42 1.48
C ALA A 4 1.38 -7.96 1.83
N CYS A 5 2.35 -7.70 2.71
CA CYS A 5 2.53 -6.33 3.23
C CYS A 5 3.53 -5.48 2.41
N GLY A 6 4.55 -6.10 1.81
CA GLY A 6 5.50 -5.43 0.93
C GLY A 6 4.93 -4.96 -0.43
N PRO A 7 4.14 -5.77 -1.17
CA PRO A 7 3.67 -5.36 -2.48
C PRO A 7 2.65 -4.21 -2.43
N GLU A 8 1.79 -4.16 -1.41
CA GLU A 8 0.79 -3.10 -1.27
C GLU A 8 1.42 -1.73 -0.99
N LEU A 9 2.38 -1.67 -0.06
CA LEU A 9 3.11 -0.42 0.23
C LEU A 9 3.97 0.05 -0.96
N THR A 10 4.55 -0.90 -1.71
CA THR A 10 5.31 -0.60 -2.92
C THR A 10 4.39 -0.04 -4.01
N ALA A 11 3.26 -0.70 -4.27
CA ALA A 11 2.26 -0.22 -5.23
C ALA A 11 1.70 1.16 -4.85
N TYR A 12 1.51 1.42 -3.56
CA TYR A 12 1.09 2.73 -3.08
C TYR A 12 2.15 3.80 -3.37
N LEU A 13 3.42 3.54 -3.02
CA LEU A 13 4.52 4.46 -3.29
C LEU A 13 4.66 4.74 -4.80
N ASP A 14 4.56 3.71 -5.63
CA ASP A 14 4.60 3.85 -7.08
C ASP A 14 3.44 4.70 -7.61
N GLY A 15 2.24 4.55 -7.03
CA GLY A 15 1.08 5.38 -7.31
C GLY A 15 1.33 6.86 -7.00
N LEU A 16 1.86 7.17 -5.81
CA LEU A 16 2.19 8.54 -5.41
C LEU A 16 3.21 9.19 -6.36
N LEU A 17 4.27 8.46 -6.70
CA LEU A 17 5.32 8.96 -7.59
C LEU A 17 4.80 9.17 -9.02
N ARG A 18 3.96 8.26 -9.51
CA ARG A 18 3.32 8.39 -10.83
C ARG A 18 2.37 9.58 -10.88
N GLN A 19 1.55 9.79 -9.84
CA GLN A 19 0.65 10.94 -9.77
C GLN A 19 1.43 12.25 -9.73
N ARG A 20 2.52 12.32 -8.98
CA ARG A 20 3.38 13.50 -8.92
C ARG A 20 4.01 13.83 -10.28
N GLU A 21 4.51 12.83 -10.99
CA GLU A 21 5.06 13.02 -12.33
C GLU A 21 4.00 13.48 -13.32
N ARG A 22 2.80 12.89 -13.26
CA ARG A 22 1.66 13.33 -14.07
C ARG A 22 1.30 14.80 -13.80
N LEU A 23 1.19 15.22 -12.55
CA LEU A 23 0.83 16.60 -12.22
C LEU A 23 1.93 17.60 -12.57
N ARG A 24 3.21 17.19 -12.49
CA ARG A 24 4.34 18.00 -12.93
C ARG A 24 4.33 18.26 -14.45
N SER A 25 3.87 17.28 -15.23
CA SER A 25 3.75 17.39 -16.69
C SER A 25 2.46 18.05 -17.16
N MET A 26 1.46 18.23 -16.29
CA MET A 26 0.22 18.97 -16.60
C MET A 26 0.46 20.49 -16.62
N THR A 27 0.86 21.00 -17.78
CA THR A 27 1.11 22.45 -17.99
C THR A 27 -0.17 23.29 -18.06
N GLU A 28 -1.31 22.68 -18.39
CA GLU A 28 -2.60 23.37 -18.59
C GLU A 28 -3.38 23.66 -17.30
N ALA A 29 -3.02 23.02 -16.18
CA ALA A 29 -3.66 23.26 -14.90
C ALA A 29 -3.22 24.59 -14.27
N ASP A 30 -4.06 25.17 -13.42
CA ASP A 30 -3.63 26.30 -12.60
C ASP A 30 -2.61 25.87 -11.53
N ASP A 31 -1.71 26.77 -11.16
CA ASP A 31 -0.68 26.51 -10.14
C ASP A 31 -1.28 26.09 -8.79
N TRP A 32 -2.39 26.72 -8.38
CA TRP A 32 -3.07 26.39 -7.14
C TRP A 32 -3.65 24.97 -7.17
N ALA A 33 -4.20 24.54 -8.31
CA ALA A 33 -4.77 23.21 -8.48
C ALA A 33 -3.69 22.13 -8.51
N ARG A 34 -2.54 22.41 -9.15
CA ARG A 34 -1.36 21.53 -9.11
C ARG A 34 -0.83 21.37 -7.69
N ALA A 35 -0.69 22.46 -6.94
CA ALA A 35 -0.15 22.43 -5.60
C ALA A 35 -1.02 21.59 -4.64
N GLU A 36 -2.33 21.76 -4.70
CA GLU A 36 -3.29 21.00 -3.87
C GLU A 36 -3.34 19.51 -4.24
N ALA A 37 -3.33 19.19 -5.53
CA ALA A 37 -3.44 17.80 -6.00
C ALA A 37 -2.12 17.00 -5.90
N THR A 38 -0.97 17.67 -5.73
CA THR A 38 0.33 17.03 -5.70
C THR A 38 0.51 16.24 -4.40
N PRO A 39 0.79 14.93 -4.47
CA PRO A 39 1.10 14.15 -3.29
C PRO A 39 2.24 14.77 -2.47
N SER A 40 2.06 14.84 -1.16
CA SER A 40 3.02 15.54 -0.29
C SER A 40 4.36 14.81 -0.19
N ASP A 41 5.45 15.57 -0.11
CA ASP A 41 6.79 15.02 0.17
C ASP A 41 6.85 14.30 1.52
N GLU A 42 6.05 14.77 2.49
CA GLU A 42 5.97 14.16 3.81
C GLU A 42 5.37 12.76 3.75
N GLU A 43 4.29 12.58 2.99
CA GLU A 43 3.64 11.28 2.81
C GLU A 43 4.59 10.28 2.13
N ILE A 44 5.24 10.68 1.03
CA ILE A 44 6.23 9.84 0.33
C ILE A 44 7.35 9.43 1.30
N SER A 45 7.82 10.36 2.13
CA SER A 45 8.86 10.11 3.14
C SER A 45 8.39 9.17 4.25
N ARG A 46 7.15 9.31 4.71
CA ARG A 46 6.53 8.44 5.71
C ARG A 46 6.39 7.01 5.18
N VAL A 47 5.90 6.82 3.95
CA VAL A 47 5.76 5.50 3.32
C VAL A 47 7.11 4.82 3.15
N ARG A 48 8.12 5.52 2.63
CA ARG A 48 9.49 4.98 2.49
C ARG A 48 10.08 4.54 3.83
N ARG A 49 9.89 5.33 4.88
CA ARG A 49 10.37 5.00 6.23
C ARG A 49 9.67 3.75 6.78
N LEU A 50 8.36 3.65 6.56
CA LEU A 50 7.57 2.49 6.98
C LEU A 50 8.03 1.22 6.27
N MET A 51 8.19 1.26 4.94
CA MET A 51 8.68 0.12 4.15
C MET A 51 10.02 -0.38 4.67
N ARG A 52 10.97 0.54 4.91
CA ARG A 52 12.27 0.21 5.47
C ARG A 52 12.13 -0.48 6.83
N ARG A 53 11.38 0.12 7.75
CA ARG A 53 11.20 -0.42 9.11
C ARG A 53 10.57 -1.81 9.08
N VAL A 54 9.52 -2.02 8.29
CA VAL A 54 8.85 -3.32 8.14
C VAL A 54 9.80 -4.37 7.58
N THR A 55 10.63 -4.00 6.61
CA THR A 55 11.62 -4.91 6.03
C THR A 55 12.68 -5.28 7.06
N GLU A 56 13.24 -4.29 7.77
CA GLU A 56 14.24 -4.51 8.83
C GLU A 56 13.70 -5.35 9.99
N GLU A 57 12.44 -5.15 10.40
CA GLU A 57 11.77 -5.95 11.43
C GLU A 57 11.51 -7.38 10.92
N ALA A 58 11.07 -7.53 9.66
CA ALA A 58 10.84 -8.83 9.06
C ALA A 58 12.14 -9.62 8.91
N ASP A 59 13.26 -8.97 8.58
CA ASP A 59 14.57 -9.60 8.43
C ASP A 59 15.13 -10.16 9.75
N LYS A 60 14.72 -9.58 10.88
CA LYS A 60 15.11 -10.04 12.22
C LYS A 60 14.36 -11.29 12.68
N LEU A 61 13.28 -11.70 11.99
CA LEU A 61 12.52 -12.88 12.37
C LEU A 61 13.32 -14.15 12.10
N THR A 62 13.42 -14.99 13.13
CA THR A 62 13.92 -16.36 13.02
C THR A 62 12.98 -17.23 12.17
N ASP A 63 13.48 -18.34 11.65
CA ASP A 63 12.67 -19.27 10.85
C ASP A 63 11.46 -19.80 11.63
N ALA A 64 11.59 -19.99 12.95
CA ALA A 64 10.51 -20.44 13.81
C ALA A 64 9.41 -19.38 13.94
N GLU A 65 9.77 -18.12 14.23
CA GLU A 65 8.82 -17.00 14.31
C GLU A 65 8.13 -16.75 12.96
N ARG A 66 8.88 -16.86 11.85
CA ARG A 66 8.31 -16.79 10.51
C ARG A 66 7.28 -17.90 10.29
N ALA A 67 7.60 -19.13 10.67
CA ALA A 67 6.69 -20.26 10.53
C ALA A 67 5.41 -20.06 11.35
N GLU A 68 5.52 -19.57 12.59
CA GLU A 68 4.38 -19.26 13.45
C GLU A 68 3.46 -18.20 12.83
N ILE A 69 4.03 -17.09 12.35
CA ILE A 69 3.27 -16.01 11.69
C ILE A 69 2.54 -16.55 10.44
N GLN A 70 3.20 -17.40 9.64
CA GLN A 70 2.57 -18.00 8.45
C GLN A 70 1.40 -18.92 8.84
N GLN A 71 1.55 -19.73 9.89
CA GLN A 71 0.48 -20.61 10.37
C GLN A 71 -0.72 -19.80 10.87
N ALA A 72 -0.48 -18.74 11.66
CA ALA A 72 -1.51 -17.83 12.13
C ALA A 72 -2.24 -17.15 10.95
N ALA A 73 -1.50 -16.68 9.95
CA ALA A 73 -2.09 -16.06 8.76
C ALA A 73 -2.97 -17.03 7.95
N VAL A 74 -2.55 -18.29 7.81
CA VAL A 74 -3.36 -19.34 7.17
C VAL A 74 -4.63 -19.60 7.96
N MET A 75 -4.56 -19.67 9.29
CA MET A 75 -5.73 -19.83 10.15
C MET A 75 -6.73 -18.68 9.95
N VAL A 76 -6.27 -17.43 10.00
CA VAL A 76 -7.13 -16.25 9.76
C VAL A 76 -7.80 -16.31 8.38
N ARG A 77 -7.07 -16.70 7.33
CA ARG A 77 -7.63 -16.84 5.97
C ARG A 77 -8.68 -17.94 5.92
N LYS A 78 -8.43 -19.10 6.51
CA LYS A 78 -9.40 -20.21 6.61
C LYS A 78 -10.66 -19.79 7.35
N THR A 79 -10.53 -19.09 8.48
CA THR A 79 -11.66 -18.55 9.23
C THR A 79 -12.48 -17.58 8.39
N ARG A 80 -11.83 -16.65 7.66
CA ARG A 80 -12.52 -15.73 6.74
C ARG A 80 -13.24 -16.43 5.58
N GLN A 81 -12.70 -17.55 5.09
CA GLN A 81 -13.33 -18.35 4.04
C GLN A 81 -14.51 -19.17 4.55
N GLY A 82 -14.44 -19.67 5.79
CA GLY A 82 -15.50 -20.48 6.41
C GLY A 82 -16.65 -19.68 7.00
N PHE A 83 -16.44 -18.41 7.39
CA PHE A 83 -17.49 -17.54 7.91
C PHE A 83 -18.31 -16.89 6.77
N LEU A 84 -19.42 -17.51 6.39
CA LEU A 84 -20.38 -17.06 5.36
C LEU A 84 -21.16 -15.77 5.69
N GLY A 85 -20.66 -14.91 6.58
CA GLY A 85 -21.40 -13.74 7.06
C GLY A 85 -20.55 -12.51 7.37
N MET A 86 -19.24 -12.52 7.10
CA MET A 86 -18.43 -11.32 7.31
C MET A 86 -18.52 -10.38 6.10
N PRO A 87 -18.91 -9.10 6.29
CA PRO A 87 -18.92 -8.14 5.20
C PRO A 87 -17.50 -8.03 4.63
N ARG A 88 -17.35 -8.30 3.33
CA ARG A 88 -16.12 -7.96 2.62
C ARG A 88 -16.00 -6.44 2.63
N ILE A 89 -14.90 -5.92 3.18
CA ILE A 89 -14.50 -4.53 2.92
C ILE A 89 -14.29 -4.47 1.39
N PRO A 90 -15.07 -3.69 0.64
CA PRO A 90 -14.83 -3.53 -0.79
C PRO A 90 -13.41 -2.98 -0.96
N GLN A 91 -12.64 -3.56 -1.89
CA GLN A 91 -11.44 -2.86 -2.34
C GLN A 91 -11.91 -1.50 -2.90
N PRO A 92 -11.25 -0.38 -2.55
CA PRO A 92 -11.60 0.90 -3.13
C PRO A 92 -11.52 0.75 -4.65
N LEU A 93 -12.60 1.13 -5.35
CA LEU A 93 -12.59 1.12 -6.81
C LEU A 93 -11.39 1.98 -7.28
N PRO A 94 -10.65 1.55 -8.31
CA PRO A 94 -9.70 2.43 -8.98
C PRO A 94 -10.41 3.74 -9.33
N ASP A 95 -9.79 4.88 -9.04
CA ASP A 95 -10.35 6.21 -9.37
C ASP A 95 -10.39 6.37 -10.90
N LEU A 96 -11.42 5.79 -11.50
CA LEU A 96 -11.77 5.93 -12.92
C LEU A 96 -12.45 7.29 -13.06
N ARG A 97 -11.66 8.36 -13.13
CA ARG A 97 -12.20 9.65 -13.57
C ARG A 97 -12.40 9.60 -15.09
N PRO A 98 -13.64 9.71 -15.61
CA PRO A 98 -13.87 9.86 -17.04
C PRO A 98 -13.39 11.24 -17.50
N GLU A 99 -12.77 11.25 -18.67
CA GLU A 99 -12.38 12.43 -19.45
C GLU A 99 -13.58 13.17 -20.06
#